data_AF-A0A7K2M129-F1
#
_entry.id   AF-A0A7K2M129-F1
#
_cell.length_a   1.000
_cell.length_b   1.000
_cell.length_c   1.000
_cell.angle_alpha   90.00
_cell.angle_beta   90.00
_cell.angle_gamma   90.00
#
_symmetry.space_group_name_H-M   'P 1'
#
loop_
_entity.id
_entity.type
_entity.pdbx_description
1 polymer ?
#
loop_
_entity_poly.entity_id
_entity_poly.type
_entity_poly.pdbx_seq_one_letter_code
_entity_poly.pdbx_strand_id
1 'polypeptide(L)'
;VATSTVMATGDKAVRRDGDAALSAGTQEALEDFLTEGQYSARLEDMRFQVSALTVNAGPEVQKYATRALDGTADDVEWFLDTGQHIARARDQESAKIEELVAVVEREGKIADAKTKEAEEAAARAVEAAAKAKEAAEKAAAEAQAAQEDVVKSGKAARKAAQAAQGAADSSRVAIRASHAAVQASRRAAYA
;
A
#
# COMPACT_ATOMS: atom_id res chain seq x y z
N VAL A 1 -3.91 -54.61 -47.08
CA VAL A 1 -3.49 -54.66 -45.65
C VAL A 1 -2.79 -53.36 -45.24
N ALA A 2 -1.70 -52.94 -45.91
CA ALA A 2 -0.97 -51.72 -45.57
C ALA A 2 -1.83 -50.43 -45.56
N THR A 3 -2.64 -50.20 -46.61
CA THR A 3 -3.55 -49.04 -46.71
C THR A 3 -4.52 -48.96 -45.54
N SER A 4 -5.13 -50.08 -45.15
CA SER A 4 -6.06 -50.14 -44.03
C SER A 4 -5.40 -49.82 -42.68
N THR A 5 -4.12 -50.19 -42.49
CA THR A 5 -3.35 -49.83 -41.29
C THR A 5 -3.07 -48.33 -41.23
N VAL A 6 -2.68 -47.71 -42.35
CA VAL A 6 -2.47 -46.25 -42.43
C VAL A 6 -3.75 -45.50 -42.10
N MET A 7 -4.87 -45.89 -42.71
CA MET A 7 -6.19 -45.30 -42.46
C MET A 7 -6.66 -45.44 -41.01
N ALA A 8 -6.30 -46.55 -40.34
CA ALA A 8 -6.66 -46.75 -38.94
C ALA A 8 -5.95 -45.75 -38.00
N THR A 9 -4.74 -45.31 -38.37
CA THR A 9 -3.94 -44.32 -37.62
C THR A 9 -4.14 -42.88 -38.08
N GLY A 10 -4.92 -42.67 -39.13
CA GLY A 10 -5.19 -41.37 -39.72
C GLY A 10 -6.58 -40.84 -39.39
N ASP A 11 -6.70 -39.52 -39.48
CA ASP A 11 -7.95 -38.80 -39.26
C ASP A 11 -8.74 -38.69 -40.58
N LYS A 12 -9.57 -37.66 -40.71
CA LYS A 12 -10.60 -37.57 -41.75
C LYS A 12 -10.00 -37.51 -43.15
N ALA A 13 -8.93 -36.76 -43.37
CA ALA A 13 -8.30 -36.63 -44.67
C ALA A 13 -7.57 -37.92 -45.06
N VAL A 14 -6.81 -38.54 -44.15
CA VAL A 14 -6.12 -39.81 -44.42
C VAL A 14 -7.11 -40.93 -44.74
N ARG A 15 -8.26 -40.97 -44.05
CA ARG A 15 -9.33 -41.94 -44.35
C ARG A 15 -9.99 -41.67 -45.70
N ARG A 16 -10.32 -40.41 -45.99
CA ARG A 16 -10.88 -39.99 -47.29
C ARG A 16 -10.02 -40.47 -48.45
N ASP A 17 -8.71 -40.21 -48.37
CA ASP A 17 -7.79 -40.49 -49.47
C ASP A 17 -7.45 -41.99 -49.56
N GLY A 18 -7.39 -42.68 -48.41
CA GLY A 18 -7.24 -44.14 -48.38
C GLY A 18 -8.47 -44.89 -48.92
N ASP A 19 -9.68 -44.42 -48.62
CA ASP A 19 -10.94 -44.96 -49.17
C ASP A 19 -11.01 -44.75 -50.69
N ALA A 20 -10.55 -43.60 -51.19
CA ALA A 20 -10.46 -43.34 -52.63
C ALA A 20 -9.50 -44.31 -53.33
N ALA A 21 -8.32 -44.55 -52.76
CA ALA A 21 -7.35 -45.51 -53.27
C ALA A 21 -7.89 -46.96 -53.27
N LEU A 22 -8.56 -47.37 -52.18
CA LEU A 22 -9.21 -48.69 -52.09
C LEU A 22 -10.35 -48.84 -53.11
N SER A 23 -11.13 -47.78 -53.33
CA SER A 23 -12.26 -47.77 -54.28
C SER A 23 -11.81 -47.81 -55.74
N ALA A 24 -10.65 -47.21 -56.06
CA ALA A 24 -10.05 -47.29 -57.39
C ALA A 24 -9.63 -48.73 -57.76
N GLY A 25 -9.26 -49.54 -56.76
CA GLY A 25 -9.01 -50.97 -56.93
C GLY A 25 -7.78 -51.32 -57.79
N THR A 26 -6.89 -50.35 -58.07
CA THR A 26 -5.65 -50.55 -58.84
C THR A 26 -4.43 -50.58 -57.90
N GLN A 27 -3.40 -51.33 -58.30
CA GLN A 27 -2.14 -51.37 -57.55
C GLN A 27 -1.46 -49.99 -57.50
N GLU A 28 -1.44 -49.27 -58.64
CA GLU A 28 -0.90 -47.92 -58.77
C GLU A 28 -1.53 -46.93 -57.77
N ALA A 29 -2.87 -46.92 -57.66
CA ALA A 29 -3.56 -46.01 -56.73
C ALA A 29 -3.24 -46.31 -55.25
N LEU A 30 -3.04 -47.58 -54.90
CA LEU A 30 -2.63 -47.97 -53.55
C LEU A 30 -1.18 -47.59 -53.27
N GLU A 31 -0.29 -47.73 -54.26
CA GLU A 31 1.11 -47.34 -54.16
C GLU A 31 1.25 -45.82 -54.01
N ASP A 32 0.60 -45.03 -54.87
CA ASP A 32 0.63 -43.56 -54.82
C ASP A 32 0.13 -43.01 -53.46
N PHE A 33 -0.93 -43.61 -52.92
CA PHE A 33 -1.42 -43.25 -51.59
C PHE A 33 -0.40 -43.58 -50.50
N LEU A 34 0.24 -44.75 -50.56
CA LEU A 34 1.19 -45.18 -49.54
C LEU A 34 2.53 -44.43 -49.63
N THR A 35 2.95 -43.98 -50.80
CA THR A 35 4.23 -43.29 -50.99
C THR A 35 4.13 -41.79 -50.76
N GLU A 36 3.03 -41.15 -51.17
CA GLU A 36 2.92 -39.68 -51.14
C GLU A 36 1.60 -39.20 -50.55
N GLY A 37 0.46 -39.79 -50.96
CA GLY A 37 -0.88 -39.32 -50.60
C GLY A 37 -1.13 -39.28 -49.09
N GLN A 38 -0.69 -40.30 -48.36
CA GLN A 38 -0.89 -40.39 -46.91
C GLN A 38 -0.20 -39.26 -46.13
N TYR A 39 0.91 -38.73 -46.63
CA TYR A 39 1.67 -37.67 -45.95
C TYR A 39 0.99 -36.31 -46.12
N SER A 40 0.50 -36.03 -47.33
CA SER A 40 -0.30 -34.84 -47.62
C SER A 40 -1.61 -34.83 -46.83
N ALA A 41 -2.28 -35.98 -46.77
CA ALA A 41 -3.52 -36.13 -46.02
C ALA A 41 -3.30 -36.01 -44.50
N ARG A 42 -2.20 -36.56 -43.97
CA ARG A 42 -1.84 -36.41 -42.56
C ARG A 42 -1.53 -34.95 -42.20
N LEU A 43 -0.88 -34.20 -43.10
CA LEU A 43 -0.67 -32.76 -42.91
C LEU A 43 -1.99 -31.96 -42.91
N GLU A 44 -2.95 -32.31 -43.77
CA GLU A 44 -4.30 -31.72 -43.75
C GLU A 44 -4.99 -31.94 -42.38
N ASP A 45 -4.94 -33.18 -41.88
CA ASP A 45 -5.48 -33.53 -40.56
C ASP A 45 -4.79 -32.74 -39.42
N MET A 46 -3.46 -32.63 -39.46
CA MET A 46 -2.70 -31.88 -38.46
C MET A 46 -3.01 -30.37 -38.49
N ARG A 47 -3.11 -29.76 -39.68
CA ARG A 47 -3.51 -28.34 -39.81
C ARG A 47 -4.92 -28.09 -39.29
N PHE A 48 -5.83 -29.04 -39.50
CA PHE A 48 -7.15 -28.98 -38.88
C PHE A 48 -7.07 -29.05 -37.35
N GLN A 49 -6.27 -29.96 -36.81
CA GLN A 49 -6.04 -30.07 -35.37
C GLN A 49 -5.48 -28.78 -34.77
N VAL A 50 -4.48 -28.16 -35.41
CA VAL A 50 -3.93 -26.86 -34.99
C VAL A 50 -5.02 -25.80 -34.98
N SER A 51 -5.83 -25.72 -36.04
CA SER A 51 -6.94 -24.76 -36.13
C SER A 51 -7.96 -24.97 -35.00
N ALA A 52 -8.32 -26.21 -34.69
CA ALA A 52 -9.23 -26.53 -33.59
C ALA A 52 -8.66 -26.11 -32.23
N LEU A 53 -7.34 -26.23 -32.02
CA LEU A 53 -6.67 -25.82 -30.78
C LEU A 53 -6.67 -24.30 -30.56
N THR A 54 -6.99 -23.49 -31.58
CA THR A 54 -7.10 -22.02 -31.42
C THR A 54 -8.43 -21.57 -30.83
N VAL A 55 -9.44 -22.44 -30.80
CA VAL A 55 -10.77 -22.10 -30.27
C VAL A 55 -10.67 -21.92 -28.76
N ASN A 56 -10.99 -20.71 -28.27
CA ASN A 56 -10.82 -20.29 -26.87
C ASN A 56 -9.37 -20.35 -26.36
N ALA A 57 -8.40 -20.34 -27.27
CA ALA A 57 -6.99 -20.29 -26.91
C ALA A 57 -6.59 -18.90 -26.44
N GLY A 58 -5.59 -18.86 -25.54
CA GLY A 58 -4.96 -17.60 -25.14
C GLY A 58 -4.11 -16.98 -26.26
N PRO A 59 -3.70 -15.71 -26.11
CA PRO A 59 -3.01 -14.96 -27.15
C PRO A 59 -1.73 -15.62 -27.68
N GLU A 60 -0.91 -16.22 -26.80
CA GLU A 60 0.33 -16.87 -27.24
C GLU A 60 0.06 -18.18 -27.96
N VAL A 61 -0.95 -18.96 -27.54
CA VAL A 61 -1.35 -20.17 -28.28
C VAL A 61 -1.86 -19.82 -29.66
N GLN A 62 -2.68 -18.77 -29.81
CA GLN A 62 -3.13 -18.30 -31.13
C GLN A 62 -1.95 -17.90 -32.01
N LYS A 63 -1.02 -17.10 -31.47
CA LYS A 63 0.18 -16.64 -32.19
C LYS A 63 1.07 -17.79 -32.67
N TYR A 64 1.30 -18.79 -31.81
CA TYR A 64 2.12 -19.96 -32.17
C TYR A 64 1.40 -20.84 -33.18
N ALA A 65 0.08 -21.03 -33.05
CA ALA A 65 -0.73 -21.77 -34.00
C ALA A 65 -0.74 -21.11 -35.38
N THR A 66 -0.94 -19.79 -35.46
CA THR A 66 -0.88 -19.05 -36.73
C THR A 66 0.48 -19.21 -37.38
N ARG A 67 1.58 -19.04 -36.63
CA ARG A 67 2.92 -19.25 -37.16
C ARG A 67 3.14 -20.67 -37.70
N ALA A 68 2.59 -21.67 -37.03
CA ALA A 68 2.70 -23.06 -37.47
C ALA A 68 1.88 -23.32 -38.76
N LEU A 69 0.67 -22.76 -38.84
CA LEU A 69 -0.20 -22.89 -40.01
C LEU A 69 0.37 -22.20 -41.26
N ASP A 70 1.06 -21.07 -41.08
CA ASP A 70 1.75 -20.33 -42.13
C ASP A 70 3.11 -20.97 -42.54
N GLY A 71 3.54 -21.99 -41.81
CA GLY A 71 4.83 -22.65 -41.96
C GLY A 71 4.82 -23.96 -42.75
N THR A 72 5.87 -24.73 -42.53
CA THR A 72 6.10 -26.05 -43.12
C THR A 72 5.38 -27.16 -42.34
N ALA A 73 5.40 -28.40 -42.86
CA ALA A 73 4.84 -29.56 -42.15
C ALA A 73 5.49 -29.75 -40.77
N ASP A 74 6.81 -29.60 -40.69
CA ASP A 74 7.59 -29.69 -39.46
C ASP A 74 7.17 -28.63 -38.43
N ASP A 75 6.78 -27.42 -38.88
CA ASP A 75 6.29 -26.37 -37.99
C ASP A 75 4.93 -26.73 -37.36
N VAL A 76 4.04 -27.35 -38.15
CA VAL A 76 2.73 -27.86 -37.68
C VAL A 76 2.94 -29.00 -36.68
N GLU A 77 3.82 -29.95 -37.00
CA GLU A 77 4.17 -31.07 -36.11
C GLU A 77 4.77 -30.57 -34.80
N TRP A 78 5.78 -29.71 -34.89
CA TRP A 78 6.44 -29.14 -33.73
C TRP A 78 5.46 -28.38 -32.83
N PHE A 79 4.50 -27.64 -33.42
CA PHE A 79 3.48 -26.96 -32.64
C PHE A 79 2.58 -27.93 -31.88
N LEU A 80 2.11 -28.99 -32.54
CA LEU A 80 1.26 -30.00 -31.91
C LEU A 80 1.98 -30.75 -30.79
N ASP A 81 3.26 -31.05 -30.98
CA ASP A 81 4.05 -31.81 -30.01
C ASP A 81 4.52 -30.96 -28.83
N THR A 82 4.99 -29.74 -29.10
CA THR A 82 5.69 -28.92 -28.10
C THR A 82 5.19 -27.48 -28.04
N GLY A 83 5.00 -26.85 -29.20
CA GLY A 83 4.68 -25.42 -29.29
C GLY A 83 3.42 -25.02 -28.52
N GLN A 84 2.35 -25.82 -28.59
CA GLN A 84 1.10 -25.55 -27.88
C GLN A 84 1.29 -25.52 -26.34
N HIS A 85 2.17 -26.35 -25.81
CA HIS A 85 2.40 -26.44 -24.36
C HIS A 85 3.22 -25.25 -23.87
N ILE A 86 4.25 -24.87 -24.63
CA ILE A 86 5.04 -23.66 -24.36
C ILE A 86 4.15 -22.42 -24.41
N ALA A 87 3.29 -22.32 -25.42
CA ALA A 87 2.41 -21.18 -25.58
C ALA A 87 1.37 -21.09 -24.43
N ARG A 88 0.76 -22.21 -24.02
CA ARG A 88 -0.13 -22.24 -22.85
C ARG A 88 0.59 -21.85 -21.56
N ALA A 89 1.84 -22.27 -21.38
CA ALA A 89 2.64 -21.89 -20.23
C ALA A 89 2.87 -20.36 -20.19
N ARG A 90 3.12 -19.73 -21.35
CA ARG A 90 3.26 -18.27 -21.47
C ARG A 90 1.95 -17.52 -21.22
N ASP A 91 0.83 -18.03 -21.69
CA ASP A 91 -0.49 -17.45 -21.41
C ASP A 91 -0.78 -17.51 -19.89
N GLN A 92 -0.47 -18.64 -19.24
CA GLN A 92 -0.61 -18.77 -17.78
C GLN A 92 0.35 -17.87 -17.00
N GLU A 93 1.58 -17.71 -17.46
CA GLU A 93 2.56 -16.81 -16.85
C GLU A 93 2.08 -15.36 -16.94
N SER A 94 1.65 -14.92 -18.12
CA SER A 94 1.10 -13.58 -18.34
C SER A 94 -0.09 -13.29 -17.42
N ALA A 95 -1.04 -14.23 -17.30
CA ALA A 95 -2.19 -14.07 -16.41
C ALA A 95 -1.78 -13.92 -14.92
N LYS A 96 -0.77 -14.67 -14.47
CA LYS A 96 -0.24 -14.54 -13.10
C LYS A 96 0.49 -13.22 -12.89
N ILE A 97 1.23 -12.74 -13.90
CA ILE A 97 1.89 -11.44 -13.85
C ILE A 97 0.85 -10.33 -13.74
N GLU A 98 -0.23 -10.38 -14.52
CA GLU A 98 -1.33 -9.41 -14.44
C GLU A 98 -1.98 -9.39 -13.05
N GLU A 99 -2.20 -10.55 -12.43
CA GLU A 99 -2.68 -10.65 -11.05
C GLU A 99 -1.72 -9.97 -10.06
N LEU A 100 -0.42 -10.23 -10.17
CA LEU A 100 0.60 -9.61 -9.31
C LEU A 100 0.68 -8.10 -9.51
N VAL A 101 0.59 -7.61 -10.75
CA VAL A 101 0.55 -6.19 -11.06
C VAL A 101 -0.67 -5.54 -10.40
N ALA A 102 -1.85 -6.16 -10.50
CA ALA A 102 -3.06 -5.65 -9.86
C ALA A 102 -2.93 -5.56 -8.33
N VAL A 103 -2.26 -6.53 -7.70
CA VAL A 103 -1.94 -6.47 -6.26
C VAL A 103 -1.01 -5.29 -5.97
N VAL A 104 0.10 -5.16 -6.70
CA VAL A 104 1.08 -4.08 -6.49
C VAL A 104 0.43 -2.70 -6.66
N GLU A 105 -0.39 -2.50 -7.67
CA GLU A 105 -1.10 -1.23 -7.88
C GLU A 105 -2.06 -0.89 -6.72
N ARG A 106 -2.79 -1.89 -6.23
CA ARG A 106 -3.71 -1.70 -5.10
C ARG A 106 -2.94 -1.35 -3.83
N GLU A 107 -1.92 -2.13 -3.49
CA GLU A 107 -1.12 -1.90 -2.29
C GLU A 107 -0.33 -0.58 -2.39
N GLY A 108 0.14 -0.21 -3.58
CA GLY A 108 0.76 1.09 -3.84
C GLY A 108 -0.18 2.26 -3.54
N LYS A 109 -1.45 2.20 -4.00
CA LYS A 109 -2.47 3.21 -3.67
C LYS A 109 -2.73 3.32 -2.17
N ILE A 110 -2.73 2.19 -1.46
CA ILE A 110 -2.89 2.16 0.00
C ILE A 110 -1.68 2.81 0.68
N ALA A 111 -0.46 2.48 0.25
CA ALA A 111 0.77 3.05 0.78
C ALA A 111 0.82 4.57 0.57
N ASP A 112 0.43 5.05 -0.61
CA ASP A 112 0.33 6.49 -0.90
C ASP A 112 -0.67 7.20 0.01
N ALA A 113 -1.85 6.62 0.20
CA ALA A 113 -2.87 7.16 1.09
C ALA A 113 -2.38 7.22 2.55
N LYS A 114 -1.70 6.16 3.03
CA LYS A 114 -1.13 6.12 4.37
C LYS A 114 0.00 7.12 4.57
N THR A 115 0.81 7.34 3.54
CA THR A 115 1.86 8.38 3.57
C THR A 115 1.23 9.76 3.74
N LYS A 116 0.18 10.08 2.97
CA LYS A 116 -0.55 11.35 3.10
C LYS A 116 -1.18 11.51 4.49
N GLU A 117 -1.84 10.48 5.01
CA GLU A 117 -2.39 10.49 6.38
C GLU A 117 -1.28 10.77 7.43
N ALA A 118 -0.10 10.18 7.26
CA ALA A 118 1.03 10.39 8.15
C ALA A 118 1.59 11.82 8.06
N GLU A 119 1.68 12.39 6.87
CA GLU A 119 2.06 13.80 6.65
C GLU A 119 1.07 14.76 7.33
N GLU A 120 -0.23 14.56 7.14
CA GLU A 120 -1.28 15.35 7.79
C GLU A 120 -1.24 15.21 9.32
N ALA A 121 -1.01 14.01 9.84
CA ALA A 121 -0.85 13.77 11.27
C ALA A 121 0.40 14.47 11.83
N ALA A 122 1.52 14.43 11.11
CA ALA A 122 2.74 15.12 11.47
C ALA A 122 2.55 16.64 11.49
N ALA A 123 1.89 17.21 10.48
CA ALA A 123 1.57 18.63 10.42
C ALA A 123 0.71 19.07 11.63
N ARG A 124 -0.33 18.29 11.96
CA ARG A 124 -1.16 18.54 13.16
C ARG A 124 -0.35 18.45 14.46
N ALA A 125 0.58 17.50 14.55
CA ALA A 125 1.44 17.37 15.73
C ALA A 125 2.37 18.58 15.90
N VAL A 126 2.94 19.09 14.80
CA VAL A 126 3.77 20.32 14.83
C VAL A 126 2.96 21.52 15.28
N GLU A 127 1.74 21.70 14.77
CA GLU A 127 0.86 22.80 15.18
C GLU A 127 0.47 22.70 16.66
N ALA A 128 0.12 21.50 17.13
CA ALA A 128 -0.21 21.26 18.53
C ALA A 128 0.99 21.55 19.45
N ALA A 129 2.20 21.14 19.05
CA ALA A 129 3.42 21.42 19.78
C ALA A 129 3.73 22.92 19.86
N ALA A 130 3.50 23.68 18.77
CA ALA A 130 3.67 25.12 18.75
C ALA A 130 2.70 25.82 19.73
N LYS A 131 1.41 25.44 19.72
CA LYS A 131 0.40 25.94 20.65
C LYS A 131 0.73 25.61 22.10
N ALA A 132 1.21 24.40 22.37
CA ALA A 132 1.63 23.98 23.71
C ALA A 132 2.83 24.81 24.21
N LYS A 133 3.79 25.11 23.33
CA LYS A 133 4.93 25.98 23.65
C LYS A 133 4.48 27.40 23.98
N GLU A 134 3.60 27.99 23.17
CA GLU A 134 3.05 29.33 23.42
C GLU A 134 2.31 29.39 24.77
N ALA A 135 1.47 28.39 25.05
CA ALA A 135 0.76 28.30 26.33
C ALA A 135 1.72 28.17 27.51
N ALA A 136 2.80 27.39 27.38
CA ALA A 136 3.82 27.24 28.40
C ALA A 136 4.61 28.56 28.64
N GLU A 137 4.96 29.28 27.58
CA GLU A 137 5.62 30.58 27.67
C GLU A 137 4.73 31.62 28.38
N LYS A 138 3.44 31.64 28.04
CA LYS A 138 2.45 32.50 28.72
C LYS A 138 2.32 32.14 30.20
N ALA A 139 2.20 30.85 30.52
CA ALA A 139 2.11 30.39 31.90
C ALA A 139 3.38 30.75 32.71
N ALA A 140 4.56 30.66 32.10
CA ALA A 140 5.81 31.07 32.72
C ALA A 140 5.84 32.58 33.00
N ALA A 141 5.37 33.42 32.06
CA ALA A 141 5.27 34.86 32.26
C ALA A 141 4.29 35.24 33.38
N GLU A 142 3.12 34.60 33.43
CA GLU A 142 2.12 34.80 34.49
C GLU A 142 2.68 34.37 35.87
N ALA A 143 3.40 33.26 35.93
CA ALA A 143 4.06 32.81 37.16
C ALA A 143 5.10 33.82 37.66
N GLN A 144 5.87 34.42 36.75
CA GLN A 144 6.85 35.46 37.09
C GLN A 144 6.16 36.73 37.62
N ALA A 145 5.08 37.18 36.97
CA ALA A 145 4.30 38.33 37.45
C ALA A 145 3.72 38.09 38.86
N ALA A 146 3.19 36.89 39.12
CA ALA A 146 2.70 36.51 40.43
C ALA A 146 3.80 36.55 41.51
N GLN A 147 5.02 36.12 41.17
CA GLN A 147 6.17 36.21 42.09
C GLN A 147 6.50 37.66 42.46
N GLU A 148 6.48 38.58 41.49
CA GLU A 148 6.71 40.00 41.73
C GLU A 148 5.65 40.60 42.66
N ASP A 149 4.39 40.24 42.47
CA ASP A 149 3.28 40.74 43.28
C ASP A 149 3.32 40.20 44.71
N VAL A 150 3.73 38.94 44.91
CA VAL A 150 4.01 38.39 46.26
C VAL A 150 5.12 39.20 46.94
N VAL A 151 6.19 39.54 46.22
CA VAL A 151 7.29 40.36 46.76
C VAL A 151 6.81 41.78 47.13
N LYS A 152 6.02 42.44 46.28
CA LYS A 152 5.42 43.77 46.57
C LYS A 152 4.51 43.71 47.79
N SER A 153 3.62 42.71 47.85
CA SER A 153 2.70 42.49 48.95
C SER A 153 3.44 42.26 50.27
N GLY A 154 4.51 41.46 50.24
CA GLY A 154 5.38 41.24 51.40
C GLY A 154 6.08 42.52 51.87
N LYS A 155 6.51 43.40 50.96
CA LYS A 155 7.07 44.72 51.32
C LYS A 155 6.03 45.62 51.98
N ALA A 156 4.81 45.67 51.43
CA ALA A 156 3.72 46.47 51.99
C ALA A 156 3.31 45.97 53.39
N ALA A 157 3.17 44.65 53.58
CA ALA A 157 2.88 44.04 54.87
C ALA A 157 3.95 44.35 55.92
N ARG A 158 5.24 44.28 55.56
CA ARG A 158 6.34 44.67 56.47
C ARG A 158 6.28 46.15 56.86
N LYS A 159 5.99 47.04 55.90
CA LYS A 159 5.82 48.48 56.18
C LYS A 159 4.64 48.73 57.13
N ALA A 160 3.52 48.05 56.91
CA ALA A 160 2.35 48.14 57.79
C ALA A 160 2.66 47.65 59.22
N ALA A 161 3.37 46.52 59.34
CA ALA A 161 3.80 45.99 60.64
C ALA A 161 4.74 46.96 61.38
N GLN A 162 5.70 47.57 60.68
CA GLN A 162 6.59 48.58 61.25
C GLN A 162 5.84 49.83 61.72
N ALA A 163 4.87 50.30 60.93
CA ALA A 163 4.03 51.43 61.32
C ALA A 163 3.18 51.12 62.56
N ALA A 164 2.59 49.92 62.62
CA ALA A 164 1.85 49.44 63.79
C ALA A 164 2.73 49.36 65.04
N GLN A 165 3.98 48.89 64.91
CA GLN A 165 4.94 48.83 66.02
C GLN A 165 5.31 50.23 66.52
N GLY A 166 5.62 51.16 65.61
CA GLY A 166 5.95 52.55 65.97
C GLY A 166 4.78 53.28 66.65
N ALA A 167 3.55 53.01 66.20
CA ALA A 167 2.34 53.50 66.86
C ALA A 167 2.22 52.93 68.28
N ALA A 168 2.41 51.62 68.46
CA ALA A 168 2.39 50.97 69.78
C ALA A 168 3.47 51.54 70.72
N ASP A 169 4.67 51.79 70.23
CA ASP A 169 5.75 52.41 71.02
C ASP A 169 5.41 53.83 71.44
N SER A 170 4.85 54.63 70.52
CA SER A 170 4.38 55.99 70.81
C SER A 170 3.27 55.99 71.87
N SER A 171 2.31 55.07 71.78
CA SER A 171 1.28 54.90 72.80
C SER A 171 1.86 54.54 74.16
N ARG A 172 2.87 53.65 74.22
CA ARG A 172 3.57 53.31 75.48
C ARG A 172 4.26 54.53 76.09
N VAL A 173 4.90 55.36 75.28
CA VAL A 173 5.53 56.61 75.73
C VAL A 173 4.47 57.57 76.29
N ALA A 174 3.37 57.78 75.58
CA ALA A 174 2.28 58.65 76.02
C ALA A 174 1.67 58.18 77.36
N ILE A 175 1.43 56.87 77.52
CA ILE A 175 0.93 56.28 78.76
C ILE A 175 1.91 56.55 79.92
N ARG A 176 3.21 56.33 79.72
CA ARG A 176 4.23 56.62 80.74
C ARG A 176 4.26 58.10 81.11
N ALA A 177 4.22 59.00 80.13
CA ALA A 177 4.20 60.44 80.35
C ALA A 177 2.95 60.89 81.12
N SER A 178 1.78 60.35 80.78
CA SER A 178 0.53 60.61 81.50
C SER A 178 0.63 60.17 82.96
N HIS A 179 1.12 58.95 83.23
CA HIS A 179 1.35 58.50 84.60
C HIS A 179 2.34 59.39 85.36
N ALA A 180 3.44 59.81 84.73
CA ALA A 180 4.40 60.72 85.32
C ALA A 180 3.76 62.07 85.68
N ALA A 181 2.95 62.64 84.77
CA ALA A 181 2.21 63.88 85.01
C ALA A 181 1.22 63.75 86.17
N VAL A 182 0.46 62.65 86.23
CA VAL A 182 -0.48 62.36 87.33
C VAL A 182 0.27 62.26 88.67
N GLN A 183 1.43 61.61 88.69
CA GLN A 183 2.25 61.51 89.90
C GLN A 183 2.81 62.87 90.34
N ALA A 184 3.28 63.70 89.39
CA ALA A 184 3.75 65.05 89.68
C ALA A 184 2.62 65.95 90.22
N SER A 185 1.43 65.89 89.62
CA SER A 185 0.24 66.60 90.07
C SER A 185 -0.14 66.21 91.50
N ARG A 186 -0.14 64.91 91.83
CA ARG A 186 -0.37 64.44 93.20
C ARG A 186 0.67 64.98 94.17
N ARG A 187 1.97 64.95 93.82
CA ARG A 187 3.03 65.51 94.69
C ARG A 187 2.83 67.00 94.94
N ALA A 188 2.49 67.78 93.92
CA ALA A 188 2.24 69.22 94.06
C ALA A 188 1.02 69.53 94.95
N ALA A 189 0.00 68.66 94.99
CA ALA A 189 -1.15 68.83 95.87
C ALA A 189 -0.84 68.58 97.37
N TYR A 190 0.30 67.97 97.69
CA TYR A 190 0.75 67.72 99.06
C TYR A 190 1.89 68.63 99.53
N ALA A 191 2.34 69.56 98.68
CA ALA A 191 3.35 70.58 98.98
C ALA A 191 2.67 71.91 99.35
#